data_AF-A0A1Y1WYY6-F1
#
_entry.id   AF-A0A1Y1WYY6-F1
#
_cell.length_a   1.000
_cell.length_b   1.000
_cell.length_c   1.000
_cell.angle_alpha   90.00
_cell.angle_beta   90.00
_cell.angle_gamma   90.00
#
_symmetry.space_group_name_H-M   'P 1'
#
loop_
_entity.id
_entity.type
_entity.pdbx_description
1 polymer ?
#
loop_
_entity_poly.entity_id
_entity_poly.type
_entity_poly.pdbx_seq_one_letter_code
_entity_poly.pdbx_strand_id
1 'polypeptide(L)'
;MTEEIFQLHDVSLENEIVDTEKQFSIGYLKEFDSYFMKIVVWWICVYDRWYKITKEDFSLYQKDKEAFYKKFEKELQQIQPSCFNENFVGANALRDYDGAPNFQKLKPSKNNENPFRGYVFIDNVFYAVIEWEDETIYVPPVQVINNKFPLRDKCKIYEINGKQIIDKSMLNS
;
A
#
# COMPACT_ATOMS: atom_id res chain seq x y z
N MET A 1 4.09 -19.54 -5.40
CA MET A 1 5.17 -19.18 -4.46
C MET A 1 4.50 -18.80 -3.17
N THR A 2 4.87 -19.39 -2.04
CA THR A 2 4.44 -18.87 -0.74
C THR A 2 5.10 -17.51 -0.56
N GLU A 3 4.32 -16.46 -0.73
CA GLU A 3 4.76 -15.08 -0.56
C GLU A 3 5.03 -14.86 0.93
N GLU A 4 6.28 -14.55 1.26
CA GLU A 4 6.70 -14.33 2.63
C GLU A 4 5.99 -13.10 3.20
N ILE A 5 5.38 -13.24 4.38
CA ILE A 5 4.75 -12.12 5.08
C ILE A 5 5.86 -11.28 5.72
N PHE A 6 5.86 -9.98 5.43
CA PHE A 6 6.82 -9.04 5.99
C PHE A 6 6.12 -7.83 6.61
N GLN A 7 6.87 -7.06 7.40
CA GLN A 7 6.41 -5.77 7.89
C GLN A 7 6.93 -4.65 6.99
N LEU A 8 6.06 -3.75 6.53
CA LEU A 8 6.47 -2.65 5.65
C LEU A 8 7.47 -1.68 6.30
N HIS A 9 7.57 -1.64 7.63
CA HIS A 9 8.56 -0.81 8.32
C HIS A 9 9.97 -1.42 8.34
N ASP A 10 10.09 -2.73 8.08
CA ASP A 10 11.37 -3.44 7.97
C ASP A 10 11.93 -3.39 6.54
N VAL A 11 11.15 -2.86 5.59
CA VAL A 11 11.55 -2.73 4.19
C VAL A 11 12.47 -1.54 4.01
N SER A 12 13.66 -1.80 3.46
CA SER A 12 14.67 -0.78 3.18
C SER A 12 14.85 -0.57 1.67
N LEU A 13 15.15 0.68 1.29
CA LEU A 13 15.43 1.04 -0.10
C LEU A 13 16.94 1.05 -0.33
N GLU A 14 17.40 0.33 -1.35
CA GLU A 14 18.76 0.46 -1.85
C GLU A 14 18.92 1.77 -2.62
N ASN A 15 20.10 2.41 -2.47
CA ASN A 15 20.40 3.72 -3.05
C ASN A 15 19.35 4.79 -2.68
N GLU A 16 18.86 4.73 -1.44
CA GLU A 16 17.84 5.65 -0.94
C GLU A 16 18.30 7.10 -1.01
N ILE A 17 17.49 7.93 -1.66
CA ILE A 17 17.61 9.39 -1.63
C ILE A 17 16.44 9.93 -0.83
N VAL A 18 16.77 10.61 0.26
CA VAL A 18 15.78 11.23 1.15
C VAL A 18 15.64 12.70 0.81
N ASP A 19 14.40 13.13 0.57
CA ASP A 19 14.05 14.55 0.49
C ASP A 19 13.39 14.99 1.79
N THR A 20 14.15 15.69 2.63
CA THR A 20 13.65 16.15 3.94
C THR A 20 12.69 17.32 3.83
N GLU A 21 12.74 18.10 2.76
CA GLU A 21 11.87 19.27 2.56
C GLU A 21 10.45 18.83 2.19
N LYS A 22 10.35 17.88 1.26
CA LYS A 22 9.08 17.32 0.79
C LYS A 22 8.68 16.04 1.52
N GLN A 23 9.50 15.59 2.47
CA GLN A 23 9.25 14.47 3.39
C GLN A 23 8.93 13.16 2.68
N PHE A 24 9.78 12.79 1.72
CA PHE A 24 9.69 11.50 1.05
C PHE A 24 11.08 10.90 0.84
N SER A 25 11.12 9.65 0.40
CA SER A 25 12.36 9.00 -0.04
C SER A 25 12.09 8.18 -1.30
N ILE A 26 13.08 8.09 -2.16
CA ILE A 26 13.05 7.25 -3.36
C ILE A 26 14.22 6.27 -3.36
N GLY A 27 14.02 5.10 -3.95
CA GLY A 27 15.10 4.13 -4.08
C GLY A 27 14.64 2.87 -4.78
N TYR A 28 15.52 1.90 -4.82
CA TYR A 28 15.28 0.61 -5.45
C TYR A 28 15.05 -0.45 -4.37
N LEU A 29 14.08 -1.31 -4.58
CA LEU A 29 13.75 -2.39 -3.66
C LEU A 29 14.04 -3.71 -4.38
N LYS A 30 15.09 -4.39 -3.91
CA LYS A 30 15.68 -5.54 -4.60
C LYS A 30 14.77 -6.75 -4.62
N GLU A 31 14.04 -6.98 -3.54
CA GLU A 31 13.07 -8.07 -3.39
C GLU A 31 11.98 -8.04 -4.47
N PHE A 32 11.68 -6.85 -5.02
CA PHE A 32 10.62 -6.63 -6.00
C PHE A 32 11.12 -6.16 -7.37
N ASP A 33 12.44 -6.05 -7.54
CA ASP A 33 13.08 -5.53 -8.75
C ASP A 33 12.42 -4.26 -9.28
N SER A 34 12.17 -3.28 -8.41
CA SER A 34 11.39 -2.09 -8.76
C SER A 34 11.82 -0.87 -7.95
N TYR A 35 11.61 0.32 -8.53
CA TYR A 35 11.82 1.59 -7.83
C TYR A 35 10.54 2.02 -7.12
N PHE A 36 10.71 2.57 -5.92
CA PHE A 36 9.61 3.06 -5.10
C PHE A 36 9.90 4.46 -4.58
N MET A 37 8.81 5.18 -4.32
CA MET A 37 8.76 6.40 -3.53
C MET A 37 7.95 6.12 -2.26
N LYS A 38 8.53 6.36 -1.09
CA LYS A 38 7.79 6.35 0.19
C LYS A 38 7.60 7.79 0.68
N ILE A 39 6.36 8.19 0.95
CA ILE A 39 6.00 9.52 1.44
C ILE A 39 5.59 9.42 2.89
N VAL A 40 6.18 10.25 3.74
CA VAL A 40 5.83 10.35 5.14
C VAL A 40 4.49 11.08 5.29
N VAL A 41 3.53 10.42 5.93
CA VAL A 41 2.22 10.99 6.23
C VAL A 41 2.18 11.46 7.67
N TRP A 42 2.12 12.78 7.87
CA TRP A 42 1.93 13.40 9.17
C TRP A 42 0.45 13.56 9.48
N TRP A 43 -0.14 12.52 10.09
CA TRP A 43 -1.49 12.59 10.66
C TRP A 43 -1.43 12.25 12.16
N ILE A 44 -2.52 11.73 12.75
CA ILE A 44 -2.57 11.32 14.17
C ILE A 44 -1.41 10.37 14.55
N CYS A 45 -0.93 9.57 13.60
CA CYS A 45 0.32 8.82 13.71
C CYS A 45 1.12 9.05 12.42
N VAL A 46 2.44 9.03 12.53
CA VAL A 46 3.36 9.09 11.38
C VAL A 46 3.46 7.70 10.76
N TYR A 47 3.28 7.60 9.44
CA TYR A 47 3.41 6.36 8.69
C TYR A 47 3.76 6.65 7.23
N ASP A 48 4.23 5.64 6.49
CA ASP A 48 4.60 5.81 5.09
C ASP A 48 3.52 5.29 4.15
N ARG A 49 3.33 6.04 3.05
CA ARG A 49 2.62 5.58 1.84
C ARG A 49 3.63 5.28 0.76
N TRP A 50 3.45 4.15 0.11
CA TRP A 50 4.36 3.63 -0.90
C TRP A 50 3.75 3.77 -2.29
N TYR A 51 4.55 4.28 -3.21
CA TYR A 51 4.21 4.48 -4.60
C TYR A 51 5.24 3.84 -5.50
N LYS A 52 4.81 3.18 -6.57
CA LYS A 52 5.70 2.68 -7.61
C LYS A 52 6.17 3.86 -8.46
N ILE A 53 7.47 3.89 -8.76
CA ILE A 53 8.08 4.82 -9.72
C ILE A 53 8.93 4.03 -10.71
N THR A 54 9.32 4.65 -11.82
CA THR A 54 10.23 4.02 -12.78
C THR A 54 11.69 4.41 -12.53
N LYS A 55 12.62 3.74 -13.21
CA LYS A 55 14.04 4.12 -13.22
C LYS A 55 14.24 5.52 -13.82
N GLU A 56 13.43 5.87 -14.82
CA GLU A 56 13.42 7.20 -15.44
C GLU A 56 12.98 8.26 -14.43
N ASP A 57 12.00 7.96 -13.58
CA ASP A 57 11.54 8.87 -12.52
C ASP A 57 12.61 9.09 -11.45
N PHE A 58 13.29 8.02 -11.03
CA PHE A 58 14.43 8.12 -10.14
C PHE A 58 15.55 8.99 -10.75
N SER A 59 15.84 8.79 -12.04
CA SER A 59 16.81 9.59 -12.78
C SER A 59 16.36 11.04 -12.99
N LEU A 60 15.05 11.26 -13.14
CA LEU A 60 14.45 12.59 -13.27
C LEU A 60 14.68 13.39 -11.99
N TYR A 61 14.42 12.81 -10.82
CA TYR A 61 14.68 13.49 -9.55
C TYR A 61 16.14 13.95 -9.40
N GLN A 62 17.10 13.14 -9.86
CA GLN A 62 18.53 13.51 -9.80
C GLN A 62 18.91 14.65 -10.73
N LYS A 63 18.25 14.76 -11.90
CA LYS A 63 18.57 15.76 -12.93
C LYS A 63 17.78 17.05 -12.78
N ASP A 64 16.50 16.93 -12.44
CA ASP A 64 15.53 18.01 -12.36
C ASP A 64 14.45 17.68 -11.31
N LYS A 65 14.69 18.17 -10.09
CA LYS A 65 13.77 17.97 -8.95
C LYS A 65 12.43 18.66 -9.18
N GLU A 66 12.40 19.84 -9.81
CA GLU A 66 11.17 20.60 -10.00
C GLU A 66 10.21 19.86 -10.95
N ALA A 67 10.74 19.29 -12.04
CA ALA A 67 9.98 18.45 -12.93
C ALA A 67 9.43 17.20 -12.22
N PHE A 68 10.23 16.57 -11.36
CA PHE A 68 9.77 15.44 -10.54
C PHE A 68 8.63 15.84 -9.59
N TYR A 69 8.78 16.94 -8.85
CA TYR A 69 7.74 17.42 -7.93
C TYR A 69 6.43 17.71 -8.64
N LYS A 70 6.49 18.30 -9.84
CA LYS A 70 5.31 18.56 -10.65
C LYS A 70 4.63 17.27 -11.12
N LYS A 71 5.40 16.25 -11.47
CA LYS A 71 4.87 14.95 -11.90
C LYS A 71 4.12 14.25 -10.76
N PHE A 72 4.69 14.24 -9.56
CA PHE A 72 4.16 13.55 -8.38
C PHE A 72 3.46 14.48 -7.38
N GLU A 73 2.96 15.62 -7.87
CA GLU A 73 2.41 16.69 -7.02
C GLU A 73 1.26 16.19 -6.13
N LYS A 74 0.39 15.34 -6.68
CA LYS A 74 -0.80 14.82 -5.99
C LYS A 74 -0.42 13.87 -4.86
N GLU A 75 0.57 13.01 -5.08
CA GLU A 75 1.14 12.11 -4.11
C GLU A 75 1.82 12.89 -2.98
N LEU A 76 2.66 13.88 -3.33
CA LEU A 76 3.41 14.71 -2.38
C LEU A 76 2.52 15.61 -1.53
N GLN A 77 1.51 16.24 -2.13
CA GLN A 77 0.55 17.09 -1.40
C GLN A 77 -0.52 16.27 -0.66
N GLN A 78 -0.56 14.94 -0.86
CA GLN A 78 -1.51 14.03 -0.22
C GLN A 78 -2.98 14.43 -0.44
N ILE A 79 -3.29 15.00 -1.61
CA ILE A 79 -4.64 15.47 -1.94
C ILE A 79 -5.55 14.25 -2.10
N GLN A 80 -6.50 14.06 -1.20
CA GLN A 80 -7.48 12.98 -1.30
C GLN A 80 -8.61 13.32 -2.29
N PRO A 81 -9.14 12.34 -3.04
CA PRO A 81 -8.69 10.95 -3.14
C PRO A 81 -7.52 10.76 -4.13
N SER A 82 -7.02 11.83 -4.74
CA SER A 82 -6.01 11.81 -5.81
C SER A 82 -4.67 11.18 -5.44
N CYS A 83 -4.33 11.11 -4.15
CA CYS A 83 -3.15 10.40 -3.65
C CYS A 83 -3.35 8.87 -3.60
N PHE A 84 -4.57 8.37 -3.79
CA PHE A 84 -4.87 6.94 -3.94
C PHE A 84 -4.99 6.62 -5.43
N ASN A 85 -3.89 6.69 -6.17
CA ASN A 85 -3.90 6.57 -7.64
C ASN A 85 -3.26 5.27 -8.13
N GLU A 86 -3.02 5.14 -9.44
CA GLU A 86 -2.37 3.99 -10.07
C GLU A 86 -0.99 3.65 -9.51
N ASN A 87 -0.25 4.65 -9.04
CA ASN A 87 1.10 4.46 -8.49
C ASN A 87 1.04 3.99 -7.05
N PHE A 88 -0.06 4.21 -6.33
CA PHE A 88 -0.17 3.83 -4.92
C PHE A 88 -0.23 2.30 -4.77
N VAL A 89 0.76 1.73 -4.08
CA VAL A 89 0.92 0.28 -3.94
C VAL A 89 0.67 -0.23 -2.53
N GLY A 90 0.59 0.66 -1.53
CA GLY A 90 0.29 0.29 -0.16
C GLY A 90 0.76 1.31 0.87
N ALA A 91 0.44 1.06 2.13
CA ALA A 91 0.85 1.88 3.27
C ALA A 91 1.06 1.04 4.52
N ASN A 92 1.81 1.56 5.50
CA ASN A 92 1.93 0.93 6.81
C ASN A 92 0.64 1.00 7.64
N ALA A 93 -0.31 1.87 7.27
CA ALA A 93 -1.56 2.05 8.01
C ALA A 93 -2.73 1.35 7.29
N LEU A 94 -3.38 0.40 7.98
CA LEU A 94 -4.52 -0.37 7.44
C LEU A 94 -5.72 0.48 7.00
N ARG A 95 -5.85 1.71 7.50
CA ARG A 95 -6.90 2.65 7.07
C ARG A 95 -6.87 2.95 5.57
N ASP A 96 -5.71 2.85 4.95
CA ASP A 96 -5.51 3.12 3.52
C ASP A 96 -5.84 1.89 2.64
N TYR A 97 -6.45 0.84 3.22
CA TYR A 97 -6.78 -0.42 2.53
C TYR A 97 -8.26 -0.60 2.23
N ASP A 98 -9.04 -1.08 3.18
CA ASP A 98 -10.47 -1.31 2.93
C ASP A 98 -11.31 -0.04 3.13
N GLY A 99 -10.71 1.05 3.65
CA GLY A 99 -11.41 2.28 4.04
C GLY A 99 -12.43 2.09 5.18
N ALA A 100 -12.79 0.86 5.50
CA ALA A 100 -13.64 0.50 6.63
C ALA A 100 -12.87 0.61 7.94
N PRO A 101 -13.40 1.34 8.95
CA PRO A 101 -12.83 1.33 10.29
C PRO A 101 -12.86 -0.09 10.85
N ASN A 102 -11.67 -0.62 11.15
CA ASN A 102 -11.46 -1.92 11.79
C ASN A 102 -11.95 -3.13 10.99
N PHE A 103 -11.77 -3.16 9.67
CA PHE A 103 -12.15 -4.32 8.84
C PHE A 103 -11.50 -5.62 9.32
N GLN A 104 -10.27 -5.53 9.85
CA GLN A 104 -9.55 -6.67 10.40
C GLN A 104 -10.26 -7.30 11.61
N LYS A 105 -11.18 -6.59 12.29
CA LYS A 105 -11.92 -7.08 13.46
C LYS A 105 -13.36 -7.53 13.14
N LEU A 106 -13.68 -7.76 11.87
CA LEU A 106 -15.05 -8.13 11.46
C LEU A 106 -15.40 -9.58 11.79
N LYS A 107 -14.39 -10.45 11.94
CA LYS A 107 -14.52 -11.81 12.47
C LYS A 107 -13.58 -12.01 13.67
N PRO A 108 -13.84 -13.03 14.51
CA PRO A 108 -12.93 -13.44 15.55
C PRO A 108 -11.54 -13.77 15.00
N SER A 109 -10.50 -13.40 15.76
CA SER A 109 -9.12 -13.78 15.48
C SER A 109 -8.73 -15.00 16.30
N LYS A 110 -7.80 -15.77 15.77
CA LYS A 110 -7.23 -16.91 16.50
C LYS A 110 -6.66 -16.45 17.84
N ASN A 111 -7.08 -17.10 18.92
CA ASN A 111 -6.65 -16.81 20.30
C ASN A 111 -6.87 -15.36 20.77
N ASN A 112 -7.82 -14.61 20.17
CA ASN A 112 -8.04 -13.18 20.46
C ASN A 112 -6.82 -12.28 20.22
N GLU A 113 -5.89 -12.68 19.34
CA GLU A 113 -4.73 -11.87 18.97
C GLU A 113 -5.08 -10.78 17.96
N ASN A 114 -4.13 -9.88 17.65
CA ASN A 114 -4.28 -8.96 16.52
C ASN A 114 -4.33 -9.77 15.20
N PRO A 115 -5.43 -9.70 14.43
CA PRO A 115 -5.57 -10.47 13.20
C PRO A 115 -4.67 -9.96 12.06
N PHE A 116 -4.14 -8.74 12.14
CA PHE A 116 -3.17 -8.25 11.16
C PHE A 116 -1.81 -8.91 11.35
N ARG A 117 -1.29 -9.56 10.30
CA ARG A 117 0.00 -10.27 10.35
C ARG A 117 1.15 -9.55 9.63
N GLY A 118 0.84 -8.61 8.75
CA GLY A 118 1.83 -7.93 7.92
C GLY A 118 1.33 -7.80 6.49
N TYR A 119 2.26 -7.77 5.56
CA TYR A 119 2.00 -7.58 4.14
C TYR A 119 2.63 -8.67 3.31
N VAL A 120 2.03 -8.94 2.16
CA VAL A 120 2.64 -9.69 1.06
C VAL A 120 2.67 -8.81 -0.18
N PHE A 121 3.66 -9.03 -1.04
CA PHE A 121 3.78 -8.29 -2.29
C PHE A 121 3.38 -9.17 -3.47
N ILE A 122 2.29 -8.80 -4.14
CA ILE A 122 1.67 -9.58 -5.19
C ILE A 122 1.31 -8.66 -6.33
N ASP A 123 1.67 -9.02 -7.58
CA ASP A 123 1.31 -8.24 -8.76
C ASP A 123 1.62 -6.74 -8.63
N ASN A 124 2.74 -6.40 -8.01
CA ASN A 124 3.18 -5.04 -7.72
C ASN A 124 2.38 -4.27 -6.65
N VAL A 125 1.68 -4.96 -5.76
CA VAL A 125 0.85 -4.34 -4.72
C VAL A 125 1.15 -4.99 -3.36
N PHE A 126 1.24 -4.17 -2.31
CA PHE A 126 1.29 -4.62 -0.93
C PHE A 126 -0.13 -4.94 -0.47
N TYR A 127 -0.45 -6.22 -0.31
CA TYR A 127 -1.72 -6.65 0.28
C TYR A 127 -1.55 -6.81 1.79
N ALA A 128 -2.46 -6.26 2.57
CA ALA A 128 -2.52 -6.51 4.01
C ALA A 128 -3.04 -7.94 4.26
N VAL A 129 -2.32 -8.69 5.08
CA VAL A 129 -2.71 -10.06 5.46
C VAL A 129 -3.47 -10.02 6.77
N ILE A 130 -4.72 -10.46 6.73
CA ILE A 130 -5.57 -10.60 7.92
C ILE A 130 -5.85 -12.09 8.14
N GLU A 131 -5.53 -12.58 9.34
CA GLU A 131 -5.84 -13.93 9.78
C GLU A 131 -6.98 -13.91 10.80
N TRP A 132 -8.09 -14.51 10.43
CA TRP A 132 -9.20 -14.84 11.31
C TRP A 132 -9.10 -16.29 11.78
N GLU A 133 -10.03 -16.72 12.63
CA GLU A 133 -10.07 -18.10 13.13
C GLU A 133 -10.22 -19.14 12.01
N ASP A 134 -11.02 -18.83 10.98
CA ASP A 134 -11.45 -19.74 9.93
C ASP A 134 -10.79 -19.50 8.56
N GLU A 135 -10.17 -18.34 8.35
CA GLU A 135 -9.59 -17.96 7.06
C GLU A 135 -8.48 -16.91 7.15
N THR A 136 -7.70 -16.83 6.07
CA THR A 136 -6.75 -15.75 5.81
C THR A 136 -7.20 -14.99 4.57
N ILE A 137 -7.29 -13.67 4.66
CA ILE A 137 -7.64 -12.80 3.54
C ILE A 137 -6.51 -11.84 3.19
N TYR A 138 -6.49 -11.42 1.93
CA TYR A 138 -5.50 -10.51 1.37
C TYR A 138 -6.20 -9.24 0.88
N VAL A 139 -6.05 -8.16 1.64
CA VAL A 139 -6.79 -6.93 1.40
C VAL A 139 -5.93 -5.95 0.60
N PRO A 140 -6.38 -5.47 -0.58
CA PRO A 140 -5.64 -4.48 -1.35
C PRO A 140 -5.69 -3.08 -0.71
N PRO A 141 -4.74 -2.19 -1.05
CA PRO A 141 -4.87 -0.76 -0.77
C PRO A 141 -6.09 -0.14 -1.48
N VAL A 142 -6.61 0.97 -0.97
CA VAL A 142 -7.58 1.80 -1.69
C VAL A 142 -6.89 2.41 -2.91
N GLN A 143 -7.42 2.17 -4.10
CA GLN A 143 -7.09 2.92 -5.32
C GLN A 143 -8.35 3.56 -5.90
N VAL A 144 -8.23 4.79 -6.39
CA VAL A 144 -9.27 5.59 -7.04
C VAL A 144 -8.70 6.17 -8.35
N ILE A 145 -8.99 5.51 -9.46
CA ILE A 145 -8.57 5.95 -10.80
C ILE A 145 -9.81 6.32 -11.60
N ASN A 146 -9.93 7.59 -12.00
CA ASN A 146 -11.08 8.07 -12.78
C ASN A 146 -12.44 7.66 -12.15
N ASN A 147 -12.56 7.82 -10.82
CA ASN A 147 -13.72 7.41 -10.01
C ASN A 147 -14.02 5.90 -10.00
N LYS A 148 -13.05 5.04 -10.35
CA LYS A 148 -13.14 3.58 -10.27
C LYS A 148 -12.14 3.02 -9.26
N PHE A 149 -12.42 1.83 -8.74
CA PHE A 149 -11.59 1.14 -7.75
C PHE A 149 -11.00 -0.15 -8.34
N PRO A 150 -9.98 -0.05 -9.20
CA PRO A 150 -9.53 -1.17 -10.04
C PRO A 150 -9.01 -2.38 -9.26
N LEU A 151 -8.46 -2.20 -8.06
CA LEU A 151 -8.05 -3.35 -7.23
C LEU A 151 -9.25 -4.09 -6.64
N ARG A 152 -10.37 -3.39 -6.39
CA ARG A 152 -11.61 -4.02 -5.93
C ARG A 152 -12.20 -4.92 -7.00
N ASP A 153 -12.12 -4.51 -8.27
CA ASP A 153 -12.60 -5.29 -9.42
C ASP A 153 -11.85 -6.63 -9.59
N LYS A 154 -10.64 -6.73 -9.03
CA LYS A 154 -9.81 -7.95 -9.04
C LYS A 154 -9.99 -8.83 -7.81
N CYS A 155 -10.85 -8.43 -6.88
CA CYS A 155 -11.05 -9.07 -5.60
C CYS A 155 -12.49 -9.56 -5.45
N LYS A 156 -12.68 -10.57 -4.59
CA LYS A 156 -14.01 -10.96 -4.10
C LYS A 156 -14.48 -9.92 -3.09
N ILE A 157 -15.77 -9.62 -3.12
CA ILE A 157 -16.43 -8.72 -2.19
C ILE A 157 -17.41 -9.54 -1.36
N TYR A 158 -17.21 -9.56 -0.04
CA TYR A 158 -18.12 -10.20 0.92
C TYR A 158 -18.87 -9.14 1.70
N GLU A 159 -20.03 -9.50 2.26
CA GLU A 159 -20.73 -8.68 3.25
C GLU A 159 -20.77 -9.41 4.60
N ILE A 160 -20.18 -8.81 5.63
CA ILE A 160 -20.13 -9.34 6.99
C ILE A 160 -20.65 -8.25 7.93
N ASN A 161 -21.73 -8.55 8.66
CA ASN A 161 -22.37 -7.60 9.60
C ASN A 161 -22.71 -6.24 8.97
N GLY A 162 -23.17 -6.23 7.70
CA GLY A 162 -23.50 -5.01 6.95
C GLY A 162 -22.30 -4.20 6.47
N LYS A 163 -21.08 -4.76 6.53
CA LYS A 163 -19.85 -4.15 6.01
C LYS A 163 -19.27 -4.97 4.88
N GLN A 164 -18.80 -4.29 3.84
CA GLN A 164 -18.12 -4.94 2.71
C GLN A 164 -16.65 -5.22 3.06
N ILE A 165 -16.15 -6.38 2.62
CA ILE A 165 -14.74 -6.79 2.73
C ILE A 165 -14.24 -7.17 1.35
N ILE A 166 -13.02 -6.73 1.02
CA ILE A 166 -12.41 -6.90 -0.30
C ILE A 166 -11.18 -7.80 -0.18
N ASP A 167 -11.19 -8.92 -0.90
CA ASP A 167 -10.21 -9.98 -0.72
C ASP A 167 -9.75 -10.61 -2.05
N LYS A 168 -8.44 -10.82 -2.20
CA LYS A 168 -7.81 -11.43 -3.38
C LYS A 168 -7.71 -12.96 -3.31
N SER A 169 -8.59 -13.70 -2.61
CA SER A 169 -8.50 -15.17 -2.45
C SER A 169 -8.66 -16.04 -3.72
N MET A 170 -8.13 -15.64 -4.88
CA MET A 170 -7.93 -16.47 -6.07
C MET A 170 -6.46 -16.85 -6.31
N LEU A 171 -5.56 -16.72 -5.33
CA LEU A 171 -4.16 -17.17 -5.49
C LEU A 171 -3.94 -18.66 -5.22
N ASN A 172 -4.99 -19.44 -4.96
CA ASN A 172 -4.92 -20.89 -4.79
C ASN A 172 -6.06 -21.64 -5.53
N SER A 173 -6.35 -21.29 -6.79
CA SER A 173 -7.12 -22.17 -7.70
C SER A 173 -6.32 -22.52 -8.93
#